data_AF-A0A7W2T4V0-F1
#
_entry.id   AF-A0A7W2T4V0-F1
#
_cell.length_a   1.000
_cell.length_b   1.000
_cell.length_c   1.000
_cell.angle_alpha   90.00
_cell.angle_beta   90.00
_cell.angle_gamma   90.00
#
_symmetry.space_group_name_H-M   'P 1'
#
loop_
_entity.id
_entity.type
_entity.pdbx_description
1 polymer ?
#
loop_
_entity_poly.entity_id
_entity_poly.type
_entity_poly.pdbx_seq_one_letter_code
_entity_poly.pdbx_strand_id
1 'polypeptide(L)'
;MISKKVRELFVSLMEATDDTPVAYDVETEQYSGFFNSTVVDKYIELGALELIESGAGPTTILLNNRDDFLSSFASGVREAKNGSDQSYADYNANPFAFSVGFEHFHQISKKKRQLIGYICHGFERDDTGLIHLQ
;
A
#
# COMPACT_ATOMS: atom_id res chain seq x y z
N MET A 1 -7.58 14.26 -3.11
CA MET A 1 -8.26 12.99 -2.82
C MET A 1 -7.82 11.97 -3.85
N ILE A 2 -7.21 10.88 -3.40
CA ILE A 2 -6.71 9.82 -4.26
C ILE A 2 -7.91 9.03 -4.80
N SER A 3 -7.91 8.72 -6.09
CA SER A 3 -9.00 7.93 -6.67
C SER A 3 -9.05 6.54 -6.05
N LYS A 4 -10.24 5.97 -5.92
CA LYS A 4 -10.44 4.63 -5.33
C LYS A 4 -9.55 3.57 -5.98
N LYS A 5 -9.51 3.49 -7.31
CA LYS A 5 -8.73 2.49 -8.06
C LYS A 5 -7.23 2.59 -7.80
N VAL A 6 -6.71 3.82 -7.68
CA VAL A 6 -5.30 4.07 -7.35
C VAL A 6 -5.00 3.60 -5.95
N ARG A 7 -5.81 4.00 -4.96
CA ARG A 7 -5.62 3.58 -3.58
C ARG A 7 -5.67 2.05 -3.47
N GLU A 8 -6.64 1.40 -4.11
CA GLU A 8 -6.77 -0.07 -4.10
C GLU A 8 -5.54 -0.77 -4.67
N LEU A 9 -4.94 -0.26 -5.75
CA LEU A 9 -3.69 -0.81 -6.27
C LEU A 9 -2.59 -0.80 -5.21
N PHE A 10 -2.25 0.37 -4.66
CA PHE A 10 -1.14 0.48 -3.72
C PHE A 10 -1.42 -0.20 -2.38
N VAL A 11 -2.66 -0.16 -1.90
CA VAL A 11 -3.07 -0.89 -0.69
C VAL A 11 -2.91 -2.39 -0.90
N SER A 12 -3.26 -2.94 -2.06
CA SER A 12 -3.08 -4.37 -2.32
C SER A 12 -1.62 -4.83 -2.24
N LEU A 13 -0.67 -3.95 -2.55
CA LEU A 13 0.76 -4.23 -2.35
C LEU A 13 1.10 -4.28 -0.84
N MET A 14 0.54 -3.35 -0.06
CA MET A 14 0.75 -3.26 1.40
C MET A 14 0.04 -4.36 2.19
N GLU A 15 -0.95 -5.02 1.58
CA GLU A 15 -1.67 -6.16 2.13
C GLU A 15 -1.02 -7.51 1.76
N ALA A 16 -0.01 -7.51 0.87
CA ALA A 16 0.63 -8.72 0.36
C ALA A 16 1.16 -9.60 1.50
N THR A 17 0.45 -10.70 1.72
CA THR A 17 0.70 -11.79 2.67
C THR A 17 0.28 -13.11 2.00
N ASP A 18 0.64 -14.25 2.59
CA ASP A 18 0.45 -15.58 2.00
C ASP A 18 -1.01 -15.88 1.57
N ASP A 19 -2.00 -15.29 2.24
CA ASP A 19 -3.43 -15.54 2.00
C ASP A 19 -4.12 -14.45 1.14
N THR A 20 -3.35 -13.56 0.50
CA THR A 20 -3.91 -12.43 -0.26
C THR A 20 -3.76 -12.57 -1.77
N PRO A 21 -4.58 -11.84 -2.57
CA PRO A 21 -4.50 -11.90 -4.03
C PRO A 21 -3.20 -11.38 -4.65
N VAL A 22 -2.38 -10.69 -3.87
CA VAL A 22 -1.07 -10.18 -4.29
C VAL A 22 0.00 -10.91 -3.49
N ALA A 23 0.90 -11.59 -4.20
CA ALA A 23 2.08 -12.20 -3.61
C ALA A 23 3.23 -11.19 -3.63
N TYR A 24 4.07 -11.21 -2.59
CA TYR A 24 5.32 -10.47 -2.53
C TYR A 24 6.49 -11.44 -2.35
N ASP A 25 7.49 -11.35 -3.21
CA ASP A 25 8.74 -12.10 -3.12
C ASP A 25 9.84 -11.20 -2.54
N VAL A 26 10.36 -11.58 -1.37
CA VAL A 26 11.39 -10.82 -0.65
C VAL A 26 12.77 -10.92 -1.31
N GLU A 27 13.05 -11.99 -2.06
CA GLU A 27 14.37 -12.16 -2.71
C GLU A 27 14.50 -11.28 -3.94
N THR A 28 13.39 -11.10 -4.67
CA THR A 28 13.35 -10.32 -5.91
C THR A 28 12.68 -8.95 -5.74
N GLU A 29 12.09 -8.69 -4.58
CA GLU A 29 11.28 -7.51 -4.24
C GLU A 29 10.05 -7.30 -5.14
N GLN A 30 9.57 -8.36 -5.78
CA GLN A 30 8.50 -8.31 -6.77
C GLN A 30 7.12 -8.52 -6.17
N TYR A 31 6.15 -7.80 -6.70
CA TYR A 31 4.73 -8.01 -6.43
C TYR A 31 4.07 -8.66 -7.63
N SER A 32 3.36 -9.77 -7.41
CA SER A 32 2.63 -10.50 -8.46
C SER A 32 1.15 -10.61 -8.13
N GLY A 33 0.28 -10.27 -9.08
CA GLY A 33 -1.16 -10.34 -8.89
C GLY A 33 -1.96 -9.87 -10.11
N PHE A 34 -3.28 -9.73 -9.92
CA PHE A 34 -4.16 -9.19 -10.96
C PHE A 34 -4.49 -7.74 -10.67
N PHE A 35 -3.85 -6.84 -11.41
CA PHE A 35 -3.97 -5.40 -11.22
C PHE A 35 -4.85 -4.74 -12.29
N ASN A 36 -5.31 -3.52 -12.00
CA ASN A 36 -5.93 -2.68 -13.03
C ASN A 36 -4.85 -2.14 -13.97
N SER A 37 -4.76 -2.69 -15.19
CA SER A 37 -3.73 -2.33 -16.17
C SER A 37 -3.65 -0.82 -16.43
N THR A 38 -4.78 -0.14 -16.58
CA THR A 38 -4.80 1.32 -16.78
C THR A 38 -4.13 2.11 -15.63
N VAL A 39 -4.26 1.63 -14.39
CA VAL A 39 -3.59 2.26 -13.24
C VAL A 39 -2.11 1.88 -13.22
N VAL A 40 -1.78 0.62 -13.49
CA VAL A 40 -0.38 0.15 -13.57
C VAL A 40 0.38 0.94 -14.63
N ASP A 41 -0.12 1.00 -15.87
CA ASP A 41 0.50 1.71 -17.00
C ASP A 41 0.77 3.18 -16.64
N LYS A 42 -0.23 3.86 -16.05
CA LYS A 42 -0.08 5.23 -15.59
C LYS A 42 1.04 5.39 -14.56
N TYR A 43 1.16 4.49 -13.60
CA TYR A 43 2.17 4.60 -12.54
C TYR A 43 3.55 4.09 -12.98
N ILE A 44 3.63 3.33 -14.07
CA ILE A 44 4.87 3.08 -14.81
C ILE A 44 5.34 4.37 -15.50
N GLU A 45 4.45 5.07 -16.21
CA GLU A 45 4.79 6.35 -16.86
C GLU A 45 5.26 7.42 -15.86
N LEU A 46 4.72 7.40 -14.64
CA LEU A 46 5.13 8.28 -13.54
C LEU A 46 6.41 7.82 -12.83
N GLY A 47 6.99 6.68 -13.22
CA GLY A 47 8.21 6.11 -12.64
C GLY A 47 8.04 5.53 -11.24
N ALA A 48 6.81 5.34 -10.75
CA ALA A 48 6.55 4.74 -9.45
C ALA A 48 6.57 3.21 -9.49
N LEU A 49 6.24 2.62 -10.63
CA LEU A 49 6.23 1.18 -10.84
C LEU A 49 7.15 0.81 -12.01
N GLU A 50 7.70 -0.38 -11.96
CA GLU A 50 8.39 -1.01 -13.09
C GLU A 50 7.70 -2.33 -13.43
N LEU A 51 7.51 -2.60 -14.72
CA LEU A 51 6.90 -3.84 -15.20
C LEU A 51 7.98 -4.88 -15.46
N ILE A 52 7.86 -6.03 -14.80
CA ILE A 52 8.79 -7.17 -14.97
C ILE A 52 8.20 -8.17 -15.95
N GLU A 53 6.95 -8.57 -15.73
CA GLU A 53 6.26 -9.54 -16.57
C GLU A 53 4.78 -9.18 -16.72
N SER A 54 4.28 -9.23 -17.95
CA SER A 54 2.84 -9.20 -18.24
C SER A 54 2.50 -10.24 -19.31
N GLY A 55 1.34 -10.89 -19.18
CA GLY A 55 0.91 -11.96 -20.06
C GLY A 55 -0.49 -12.48 -19.72
N ALA A 56 -0.78 -13.73 -20.05
CA ALA A 56 -2.05 -14.39 -19.72
C ALA A 56 -2.19 -14.75 -18.22
N GLY A 57 -1.10 -14.63 -17.46
CA GLY A 57 -1.02 -14.90 -16.02
C GLY A 57 -1.07 -13.63 -15.16
N PRO A 58 -0.66 -13.73 -13.87
CA PRO A 58 -0.53 -12.56 -13.01
C PRO A 58 0.50 -11.58 -13.59
N THR A 59 0.26 -10.28 -13.38
CA THR A 59 1.22 -9.23 -13.70
C THR A 59 2.22 -9.13 -12.56
N THR A 60 3.51 -9.02 -12.91
CA THR A 60 4.60 -8.85 -11.95
C THR A 60 5.22 -7.46 -12.08
N ILE A 61 5.29 -6.73 -10.97
CA ILE A 61 5.76 -5.34 -10.91
C ILE A 61 6.75 -5.15 -9.76
N LEU A 62 7.64 -4.15 -9.90
CA LEU A 62 8.43 -3.58 -8.81
C LEU A 62 7.84 -2.23 -8.39
N LEU A 63 7.98 -1.92 -7.11
CA LEU A 63 7.68 -0.60 -6.55
C LEU A 63 8.98 0.18 -6.38
N ASN A 64 9.14 1.24 -7.17
CA ASN A 64 10.36 2.07 -7.10
C ASN A 64 10.41 2.85 -5.78
N ASN A 65 11.62 2.93 -5.20
CA ASN A 65 11.85 3.52 -3.87
C ASN A 65 10.93 2.91 -2.80
N ARG A 66 10.83 1.58 -2.76
CA ARG A 66 9.93 0.83 -1.87
C ARG A 66 10.07 1.25 -0.41
N ASP A 67 11.29 1.40 0.10
CA ASP A 67 11.52 1.77 1.51
C ASP A 67 10.92 3.15 1.86
N ASP A 68 11.10 4.14 0.99
CA ASP A 68 10.50 5.47 1.15
C ASP A 68 8.98 5.42 1.09
N PHE A 69 8.45 4.55 0.20
CA PHE A 69 7.02 4.31 0.10
C PHE A 69 6.47 3.70 1.39
N LEU A 70 7.06 2.60 1.87
CA LEU A 70 6.64 1.88 3.07
C LEU A 70 6.66 2.80 4.30
N SER A 71 7.79 3.48 4.53
CA SER A 71 7.97 4.41 5.65
C SER A 71 6.95 5.55 5.62
N SER A 72 6.71 6.14 4.45
CA SER A 72 5.75 7.23 4.30
C SER A 72 4.30 6.73 4.43
N PHE A 73 3.97 5.55 3.90
CA PHE A 73 2.65 4.92 4.04
C PHE A 73 2.32 4.65 5.51
N ALA A 74 3.23 4.01 6.25
CA ALA A 74 3.07 3.74 7.67
C ALA A 74 2.92 5.03 8.48
N SER A 75 3.67 6.08 8.14
CA SER A 75 3.52 7.42 8.73
C SER A 75 2.12 7.99 8.48
N GLY A 76 1.59 7.87 7.26
CA GLY A 76 0.23 8.27 6.92
C GLY A 76 -0.84 7.55 7.74
N VAL A 77 -0.72 6.22 7.89
CA VAL A 77 -1.62 5.41 8.74
C VAL A 77 -1.56 5.89 10.19
N ARG A 78 -0.36 6.11 10.73
CA ARG A 78 -0.14 6.54 12.11
C ARG A 78 -0.74 7.93 12.38
N GLU A 79 -0.50 8.89 11.50
CA GLU A 79 -1.04 10.25 11.66
C GLU A 79 -2.56 10.25 11.59
N ALA A 80 -3.16 9.48 10.67
CA ALA A 80 -4.60 9.32 10.61
C ALA A 80 -5.18 8.68 11.89
N LYS A 81 -4.48 7.68 12.46
CA LYS A 81 -4.85 7.05 13.75
C LYS A 81 -4.80 8.04 14.92
N ASN A 82 -3.82 8.94 14.93
CA ASN A 82 -3.66 9.96 15.96
C ASN A 82 -4.66 11.12 15.84
N GLY A 83 -5.43 11.18 14.75
CA GLY A 83 -6.36 12.28 14.48
C GLY A 83 -5.68 13.54 13.94
N SER A 84 -4.44 13.42 13.46
CA SER A 84 -3.73 14.47 12.72
C SER A 84 -4.37 14.70 11.34
N ASP A 85 -4.02 15.80 10.69
CA ASP A 85 -4.50 16.11 9.34
C ASP A 85 -3.54 15.63 8.23
N GLN A 86 -3.98 15.77 6.98
CA GLN A 86 -3.22 15.33 5.81
C GLN A 86 -2.05 16.26 5.44
N SER A 87 -1.93 17.45 6.04
CA SER A 87 -0.86 18.41 5.71
C SER A 87 0.52 17.90 6.10
N TYR A 88 0.59 16.91 7.00
CA TYR A 88 1.84 16.23 7.34
C TYR A 88 2.48 15.46 6.17
N ALA A 89 1.74 15.25 5.07
CA ALA A 89 2.28 14.67 3.84
C ALA A 89 3.49 15.43 3.31
N ASP A 90 3.51 16.77 3.46
CA ASP A 90 4.57 17.63 2.92
C ASP A 90 5.94 17.43 3.60
N TYR A 91 5.97 16.77 4.77
CA TYR A 91 7.20 16.46 5.51
C TYR A 91 7.72 15.03 5.25
N ASN A 92 7.07 14.26 4.38
CA ASN A 92 7.43 12.87 4.12
C ASN A 92 8.26 12.73 2.84
N ALA A 93 9.15 11.73 2.81
CA ALA A 93 9.95 11.40 1.63
C ALA A 93 9.07 11.07 0.42
N ASN A 94 7.90 10.47 0.67
CA ASN A 94 6.90 10.19 -0.35
C ASN A 94 5.50 10.70 0.09
N PRO A 95 5.13 11.96 -0.24
CA PRO A 95 3.84 12.54 0.11
C PRO A 95 2.63 11.78 -0.48
N PHE A 96 2.84 11.13 -1.63
CA PHE A 96 1.83 10.28 -2.25
C PHE A 96 1.55 9.04 -1.39
N ALA A 97 2.59 8.29 -1.03
CA ALA A 97 2.46 7.10 -0.17
C ALA A 97 1.84 7.44 1.19
N PHE A 98 2.26 8.56 1.80
CA PHE A 98 1.62 9.08 3.02
C PHE A 98 0.11 9.27 2.83
N SER A 99 -0.28 9.94 1.75
CA SER A 99 -1.69 10.18 1.46
C SER A 99 -2.48 8.89 1.21
N VAL A 100 -1.87 7.87 0.58
CA VAL A 100 -2.50 6.55 0.41
C VAL A 100 -2.77 5.92 1.78
N GLY A 101 -1.76 5.84 2.66
CA GLY A 101 -1.89 5.26 4.00
C GLY A 101 -2.92 6.00 4.86
N PHE A 102 -2.86 7.34 4.84
CA PHE A 102 -3.79 8.20 5.57
C PHE A 102 -5.25 7.99 5.14
N GLU A 103 -5.52 8.04 3.83
CA GLU A 103 -6.87 7.80 3.30
C GLU A 103 -7.33 6.37 3.57
N HIS A 104 -6.43 5.39 3.45
CA HIS A 104 -6.76 3.98 3.68
C HIS A 104 -7.21 3.71 5.13
N PHE A 105 -6.48 4.26 6.11
CA PHE A 105 -6.87 4.16 7.52
C PHE A 105 -8.30 4.67 7.77
N HIS A 106 -8.65 5.84 7.21
CA HIS A 106 -10.01 6.38 7.36
C HIS A 106 -11.09 5.55 6.67
N GLN A 107 -10.78 4.91 5.54
CA GLN A 107 -11.73 4.05 4.84
C GLN A 107 -12.01 2.76 5.61
N ILE A 108 -10.96 2.14 6.15
CA ILE A 108 -11.11 0.88 6.89
C ILE A 108 -11.67 1.11 8.30
N SER A 109 -11.32 2.22 8.96
CA SER A 109 -11.82 2.57 10.30
C SER A 109 -13.34 2.81 10.33
N LYS A 110 -13.95 3.19 9.21
CA LYS A 110 -15.41 3.26 9.07
C LYS A 110 -16.08 1.88 9.17
N LYS A 111 -15.32 0.79 8.98
CA LYS A 111 -15.81 -0.58 8.93
C LYS A 111 -15.24 -1.38 10.09
N LYS A 112 -15.72 -1.12 11.31
CA LYS A 112 -15.24 -1.74 12.57
C LYS A 112 -15.06 -3.27 12.54
N ARG A 113 -15.86 -4.02 11.76
CA ARG A 113 -15.75 -5.48 11.63
C ARG A 113 -14.57 -5.96 10.77
N GLN A 114 -14.04 -5.11 9.89
CA GLN A 114 -12.96 -5.48 8.96
C GLN A 114 -11.56 -5.31 9.57
N LEU A 115 -11.44 -4.70 10.75
CA LEU A 115 -10.15 -4.53 11.42
C LEU A 115 -9.67 -5.80 12.14
N ILE A 116 -10.60 -6.68 12.54
CA ILE A 116 -10.25 -7.89 13.29
C ILE A 116 -9.44 -8.85 12.40
N GLY A 117 -8.18 -9.08 12.74
CA GLY A 117 -7.24 -9.90 11.98
C GLY A 117 -6.76 -9.25 10.69
N TYR A 118 -6.92 -7.93 10.54
CA TYR A 118 -6.48 -7.21 9.36
C TYR A 118 -4.96 -7.03 9.34
N ILE A 119 -4.31 -7.51 8.28
CA ILE A 119 -2.86 -7.41 8.10
C ILE A 119 -2.58 -6.50 6.92
N CYS A 120 -1.93 -5.37 7.19
CA CYS A 120 -1.49 -4.41 6.19
C CYS A 120 -0.31 -3.63 6.76
N HIS A 121 0.65 -3.27 5.91
CA HIS A 121 1.84 -2.53 6.31
C HIS A 121 1.47 -1.26 7.08
N GLY A 122 2.11 -1.01 8.22
CA GLY A 122 1.84 0.18 9.05
C GLY A 122 0.59 0.07 9.94
N PHE A 123 -0.21 -1.00 9.84
CA PHE A 123 -1.32 -1.27 10.76
C PHE A 123 -0.85 -2.10 11.95
N GLU A 124 -1.44 -1.84 13.12
CA GLU A 124 -1.25 -2.66 14.31
C GLU A 124 -1.96 -3.99 14.14
N ARG A 125 -1.28 -5.10 14.40
CA ARG A 125 -1.87 -6.43 14.36
C ARG A 125 -2.56 -6.74 15.67
N ASP A 126 -3.78 -7.28 15.61
CA ASP A 126 -4.54 -7.63 16.82
C ASP A 126 -3.90 -8.76 17.63
N ASP A 127 -3.15 -9.66 16.99
CA ASP A 127 -2.57 -10.84 17.63
C ASP A 127 -1.29 -10.54 18.42
N THR A 128 -0.54 -9.52 18.01
CA THR A 128 0.76 -9.16 18.60
C THR A 128 0.75 -7.78 19.25
N GLY A 129 -0.20 -6.91 18.90
CA GLY A 129 -0.19 -5.48 19.28
C GLY A 129 0.95 -4.68 18.65
N LEU A 130 1.68 -5.27 17.69
CA LEU A 130 2.81 -4.64 17.01
C LEU A 130 2.40 -4.17 15.61
N ILE A 131 3.10 -3.16 15.10
CA ILE A 131 2.91 -2.68 13.73
C ILE A 131 3.43 -3.74 12.75
N HIS A 132 2.60 -4.13 11.78
CA HIS A 132 3.01 -5.01 10.70
C HIS A 132 3.97 -4.27 9.75
N LEU A 133 5.11 -4.91 9.47
CA LEU A 133 6.11 -4.47 8.53
C LEU A 133 6.30 -5.58 7.48
N GLN A 134 6.45 -5.17 6.23
CA GLN A 134 6.72 -6.02 5.07
C GLN A 134 8.19 -5.87 4.64
#